data_AF-A0A9E3XET7-F1
#
_entry.id   AF-A0A9E3XET7-F1
#
_cell.length_a   1.000
_cell.length_b   1.000
_cell.length_c   1.000
_cell.angle_alpha   90.00
_cell.angle_beta   90.00
_cell.angle_gamma   90.00
#
_symmetry.space_group_name_H-M   'P 1'
#
loop_
_entity.id
_entity.type
_entity.pdbx_description
1 polymer ?
#
loop_
_entity_poly.entity_id
_entity_poly.type
_entity_poly.pdbx_seq_one_letter_code
_entity_poly.pdbx_strand_id
1 'polypeptide(L)'
;MSLLNKYKKIQEELNIVGQSEQIRELIELIISIAPTNISVLISGESGTGKEVFAKAIHQLSPRKDKTMISVNCGAIPEGLLESELFGHERGAFTGAVATKKGYFELADGGTILLDEIGE
;
A
#
# COMPACT_ATOMS: atom_id res chain seq x y z
N MET A 1 1.30 8.66 -30.86
CA MET A 1 2.22 8.00 -29.90
C MET A 1 1.79 6.54 -29.84
N SER A 2 2.66 5.58 -30.20
CA SER A 2 2.31 4.15 -30.16
C SER A 2 1.92 3.73 -28.74
N LEU A 3 0.89 2.88 -28.58
CA LEU A 3 0.49 2.31 -27.28
C LEU A 3 1.68 1.66 -26.56
N LEU A 4 2.60 1.03 -27.31
CA LEU A 4 3.81 0.42 -26.79
C LEU A 4 4.71 1.42 -26.05
N ASN A 5 4.79 2.66 -26.55
CA ASN A 5 5.58 3.72 -25.91
C ASN A 5 4.92 4.26 -24.63
N LYS A 6 3.59 4.15 -24.51
CA LYS A 6 2.87 4.56 -23.29
C LYS A 6 3.16 3.60 -22.13
N TYR A 7 3.07 2.28 -22.36
CA TYR A 7 3.34 1.28 -21.31
C TYR A 7 4.79 1.34 -20.83
N LYS A 8 5.74 1.45 -21.75
CA LYS A 8 7.16 1.55 -21.40
C LYS A 8 7.44 2.74 -20.47
N LYS A 9 6.83 3.88 -20.76
CA LYS A 9 6.97 5.09 -19.92
C LYS A 9 6.39 4.88 -18.52
N ILE A 10 5.20 4.30 -18.41
CA ILE A 10 4.56 4.00 -17.13
C ILE A 10 5.39 2.98 -16.33
N GLN A 11 5.93 1.96 -16.98
CA GLN A 11 6.81 0.98 -16.35
C GLN A 11 8.08 1.61 -15.77
N GLU A 12 8.70 2.51 -16.53
CA GLU A 12 9.88 3.27 -16.07
C GLU A 12 9.54 4.21 -14.90
N GLU A 13 8.41 4.94 -14.96
CA GLU A 13 7.96 5.83 -13.89
C GLU A 13 7.63 5.07 -12.59
N LEU A 14 7.05 3.87 -12.71
CA LEU A 14 6.57 3.07 -11.57
C LEU A 14 7.58 1.99 -11.10
N ASN A 15 8.77 1.93 -11.71
CA ASN A 15 9.78 0.88 -11.46
C ASN A 15 9.25 -0.56 -11.63
N ILE A 16 8.30 -0.77 -12.55
CA ILE A 16 7.76 -2.10 -12.87
C ILE A 16 8.59 -2.71 -13.99
N VAL A 17 9.30 -3.80 -13.70
CA VAL A 17 10.10 -4.54 -14.69
C VAL A 17 9.34 -5.78 -15.15
N GLY A 18 9.15 -5.93 -16.46
CA GLY A 18 8.51 -7.08 -17.07
C GLY A 18 7.91 -6.76 -18.44
N GLN A 19 7.85 -7.73 -19.34
CA GLN A 19 7.31 -7.52 -20.70
C GLN A 19 6.16 -8.47 -21.06
N SER A 20 5.78 -9.36 -20.14
CA SER A 20 4.70 -10.32 -20.36
C SER A 20 3.34 -9.63 -20.51
N GLU A 21 2.41 -10.33 -21.12
CA GLU A 21 1.03 -9.86 -21.29
C GLU A 21 0.35 -9.63 -19.93
N GLN A 22 0.56 -10.52 -18.97
CA GLN A 22 -0.01 -10.43 -17.62
C GLN A 22 0.46 -9.17 -16.88
N ILE A 23 1.72 -8.75 -17.07
CA ILE A 23 2.22 -7.49 -16.48
C ILE A 23 1.52 -6.28 -17.12
N ARG A 24 1.24 -6.33 -18.43
CA ARG A 24 0.51 -5.26 -19.12
C ARG A 24 -0.92 -5.17 -18.62
N GLU A 25 -1.61 -6.30 -18.52
CA GLU A 25 -2.97 -6.38 -17.96
C GLU A 25 -3.01 -5.84 -16.53
N LEU A 26 -2.04 -6.19 -15.69
CA LEU A 26 -1.95 -5.68 -14.32
C LEU A 26 -1.73 -4.16 -14.28
N ILE A 27 -0.91 -3.61 -15.18
CA ILE A 27 -0.71 -2.16 -15.31
C ILE A 27 -2.02 -1.48 -15.76
N GLU A 28 -2.75 -2.04 -16.70
CA GLU A 28 -4.06 -1.52 -17.13
C GLU A 28 -5.07 -1.51 -15.99
N LEU A 29 -5.12 -2.59 -15.22
CA LEU A 29 -5.96 -2.69 -14.03
C LEU A 29 -5.58 -1.60 -13.01
N ILE A 30 -4.29 -1.43 -12.72
CA ILE A 30 -3.80 -0.38 -11.80
C ILE A 30 -4.22 1.01 -12.29
N ILE A 31 -4.05 1.33 -13.57
CA ILE A 31 -4.47 2.62 -14.16
C ILE A 31 -5.98 2.85 -13.95
N SER A 32 -6.78 1.80 -14.03
CA SER A 32 -8.23 1.89 -13.87
C SER A 32 -8.68 2.08 -12.40
N ILE A 33 -8.01 1.44 -11.45
CA ILE A 33 -8.40 1.46 -10.03
C ILE A 33 -7.76 2.60 -9.23
N ALA A 34 -6.55 3.03 -9.59
CA ALA A 34 -5.81 4.09 -8.90
C ALA A 34 -6.59 5.40 -8.71
N PRO A 35 -7.40 5.91 -9.67
CA PRO A 35 -8.19 7.13 -9.47
C PRO A 35 -9.37 6.98 -8.47
N THR A 36 -9.66 5.76 -8.00
CA THR A 36 -10.81 5.48 -7.13
C THR A 36 -10.43 5.44 -5.64
N ASN A 37 -11.45 5.41 -4.77
CA ASN A 37 -11.30 5.29 -3.31
C ASN A 37 -11.58 3.86 -2.79
N ILE A 38 -11.50 2.84 -3.66
CA ILE A 38 -11.75 1.46 -3.23
C ILE A 38 -10.56 0.90 -2.46
N SER A 39 -10.82 -0.05 -1.56
CA SER A 39 -9.78 -0.91 -0.98
C SER A 39 -9.31 -1.92 -2.03
N VAL A 40 -8.00 -2.14 -2.14
CA VAL A 40 -7.40 -3.06 -3.10
C VAL A 40 -6.71 -4.19 -2.36
N LEU A 41 -7.05 -5.43 -2.72
CA LEU A 41 -6.35 -6.63 -2.27
C LEU A 41 -5.31 -7.04 -3.32
N ILE A 42 -4.05 -7.18 -2.91
CA ILE A 42 -2.97 -7.66 -3.78
C ILE A 42 -2.57 -9.04 -3.31
N SER A 43 -2.85 -10.06 -4.11
CA SER A 43 -2.52 -11.45 -3.81
C SER A 43 -1.39 -11.96 -4.71
N GLY A 44 -0.65 -12.95 -4.21
CA GLY A 44 0.49 -13.54 -4.91
C GLY A 44 1.49 -14.14 -3.94
N GLU A 45 2.36 -15.01 -4.43
CA GLU A 45 3.40 -15.66 -3.63
C GLU A 45 4.38 -14.65 -3.00
N SER A 46 5.11 -15.09 -1.97
CA SER A 46 6.18 -14.29 -1.38
C SER A 46 7.27 -13.97 -2.42
N GLY A 47 7.82 -12.76 -2.38
CA GLY A 47 8.88 -12.33 -3.30
C GLY A 47 8.43 -11.96 -4.73
N THR A 48 7.13 -11.95 -5.04
CA THR A 48 6.60 -11.61 -6.38
C THR A 48 6.50 -10.11 -6.67
N GLY A 49 6.93 -9.25 -5.75
CA GLY A 49 6.96 -7.79 -5.96
C GLY A 49 5.63 -7.07 -5.72
N LYS A 50 4.74 -7.64 -4.89
CA LYS A 50 3.44 -7.04 -4.52
C LYS A 50 3.55 -5.55 -4.09
N GLU A 51 4.60 -5.22 -3.34
CA GLU A 51 4.86 -3.84 -2.87
C GLU A 51 5.07 -2.85 -4.03
N VAL A 52 5.68 -3.29 -5.14
CA VAL A 52 5.87 -2.44 -6.33
C VAL A 52 4.51 -2.03 -6.91
N PHE A 53 3.57 -2.97 -6.98
CA PHE A 53 2.23 -2.71 -7.46
C PHE A 53 1.40 -1.87 -6.49
N ALA A 54 1.56 -2.05 -5.18
CA ALA A 54 0.94 -1.17 -4.19
C ALA A 54 1.42 0.28 -4.32
N LYS A 55 2.73 0.49 -4.49
CA LYS A 55 3.33 1.82 -4.72
C LYS A 55 2.82 2.42 -6.03
N ALA A 56 2.70 1.62 -7.09
CA ALA A 56 2.15 2.04 -8.37
C ALA A 56 0.70 2.56 -8.24
N ILE A 57 -0.16 1.86 -7.49
CA ILE A 57 -1.54 2.29 -7.23
C ILE A 57 -1.54 3.66 -6.53
N HIS A 58 -0.71 3.82 -5.49
CA HIS A 58 -0.62 5.09 -4.77
C HIS A 58 -0.13 6.25 -5.67
N GLN A 59 0.94 6.03 -6.44
CA GLN A 59 1.54 7.03 -7.33
C GLN A 59 0.61 7.48 -8.46
N LEU A 60 -0.27 6.60 -8.94
CA LEU A 60 -1.26 6.92 -9.96
C LEU A 60 -2.59 7.44 -9.39
N SER A 61 -2.75 7.47 -8.06
CA SER A 61 -3.96 7.96 -7.41
C SER A 61 -3.98 9.48 -7.25
N PRO A 62 -5.14 10.09 -6.94
CA PRO A 62 -5.23 11.51 -6.58
C PRO A 62 -4.50 11.83 -5.26
N ARG A 63 -4.06 10.80 -4.52
CA ARG A 63 -3.38 10.88 -3.23
C ARG A 63 -1.85 10.72 -3.36
N LYS A 64 -1.29 10.71 -4.57
CA LYS A 64 0.14 10.52 -4.84
C LYS A 64 1.09 11.49 -4.10
N ASP A 65 0.60 12.69 -3.78
CA ASP A 65 1.35 13.73 -3.07
C ASP A 65 1.12 13.68 -1.55
N LYS A 66 0.42 12.65 -1.06
CA LYS A 66 0.09 12.40 0.35
C LYS A 66 0.91 11.23 0.88
N THR A 67 0.92 11.07 2.20
CA THR A 67 1.68 10.01 2.86
C THR A 67 1.19 8.62 2.41
N MET A 68 2.13 7.75 2.04
CA MET A 68 1.89 6.31 1.98
C MET A 68 2.59 5.66 3.17
N ILE A 69 1.85 4.95 4.01
CA ILE A 69 2.40 4.17 5.12
C ILE A 69 2.34 2.69 4.76
N SER A 70 3.48 2.01 4.84
CA SER A 70 3.55 0.56 4.71
C SER A 70 3.69 -0.06 6.09
N VAL A 71 2.81 -1.00 6.42
CA VAL A 71 2.80 -1.75 7.68
C VAL A 71 2.94 -3.22 7.33
N ASN A 72 4.05 -3.84 7.72
CA ASN A 72 4.15 -5.30 7.70
C ASN A 72 3.48 -5.82 8.98
N CYS A 73 2.33 -6.48 8.82
CA CYS A 73 1.55 -7.00 9.95
C CYS A 73 2.21 -8.21 10.60
N GLY A 74 2.92 -9.05 9.84
CA GLY A 74 3.66 -10.22 10.36
C GLY A 74 4.82 -9.87 11.29
N ALA A 75 5.37 -8.66 11.18
CA ALA A 75 6.43 -8.15 12.04
C ALA A 75 5.95 -7.55 13.37
N ILE A 76 4.64 -7.32 13.52
CA ILE A 76 4.06 -6.72 14.73
C ILE A 76 3.54 -7.85 15.64
N PRO A 77 3.96 -7.90 16.92
CA PRO A 77 3.39 -8.86 17.87
C PRO A 77 1.87 -8.75 17.94
N GLU A 78 1.15 -9.88 17.92
CA GLU A 78 -0.32 -9.93 17.86
C GLU A 78 -0.99 -9.06 18.94
N GLY A 79 -0.50 -9.10 20.18
CA GLY A 79 -1.01 -8.29 21.28
C GLY A 79 -0.76 -6.78 21.18
N LEU A 80 0.02 -6.33 20.20
CA LEU A 80 0.29 -4.91 19.92
C LEU A 80 -0.32 -4.43 18.60
N LEU A 81 -0.76 -5.34 17.72
CA LEU A 81 -1.24 -5.00 16.37
C LEU A 81 -2.35 -3.94 16.40
N GLU A 82 -3.36 -4.13 17.25
CA GLU A 82 -4.47 -3.18 17.38
C GLU A 82 -3.99 -1.79 17.85
N SER A 83 -3.15 -1.75 18.88
CA SER A 83 -2.58 -0.50 19.41
C SER A 83 -1.66 0.21 18.39
N GLU A 84 -0.96 -0.52 17.54
CA GLU A 84 -0.13 0.07 16.49
C GLU A 84 -0.99 0.63 15.34
N LEU A 85 -2.02 -0.10 14.92
CA LEU A 85 -2.91 0.32 13.84
C LEU A 85 -3.79 1.52 14.23
N PHE A 86 -4.41 1.47 15.41
CA PHE A 86 -5.41 2.44 15.84
C PHE A 86 -4.89 3.46 16.86
N GLY A 87 -3.73 3.21 17.46
CA GLY A 87 -3.20 4.05 18.53
C GLY A 87 -3.85 3.75 19.87
N HIS A 88 -3.47 4.53 20.88
CA HIS A 88 -4.08 4.48 22.20
C HIS A 88 -3.91 5.81 22.95
N GLU A 89 -4.84 6.06 23.86
CA GLU A 89 -4.70 7.14 24.83
C GLU A 89 -3.90 6.70 26.06
N ARG A 90 -3.27 7.67 26.73
CA ARG A 90 -2.60 7.42 28.01
C ARG A 90 -3.57 6.78 29.00
N GLY A 91 -3.18 5.64 29.57
CA GLY A 91 -3.97 4.89 30.54
C GLY A 91 -4.99 3.92 29.94
N ALA A 92 -5.01 3.70 28.62
CA ALA A 92 -5.90 2.73 27.98
C ALA A 92 -5.63 1.26 28.41
N PHE A 93 -4.39 0.93 28.80
CA PHE A 93 -4.00 -0.37 29.35
C PHE A 93 -2.79 -0.26 30.28
N THR A 94 -2.44 -1.34 30.97
CA THR A 94 -1.25 -1.42 31.84
C THR A 94 0.02 -1.27 31.01
N GLY A 95 0.65 -0.10 31.06
CA GLY A 95 1.84 0.24 30.26
C GLY A 95 1.62 1.40 29.28
N ALA A 96 0.39 1.89 29.09
CA ALA A 96 0.07 3.06 28.27
C ALA A 96 0.50 4.37 28.96
N VAL A 97 1.80 4.62 29.01
CA VAL A 97 2.41 5.78 29.70
C VAL A 97 2.19 7.10 28.96
N ALA A 98 1.89 7.06 27.66
CA ALA A 98 1.66 8.22 26.81
C ALA A 98 0.57 7.92 25.78
N THR A 99 0.01 8.96 25.18
CA THR A 99 -0.87 8.84 24.01
C THR A 99 -0.03 8.59 22.76
N LYS A 100 -0.47 7.67 21.91
CA LYS A 100 0.19 7.30 20.66
C LYS A 100 -0.82 7.29 19.51
N LYS A 101 -0.48 7.96 18.41
CA LYS A 101 -1.24 7.91 17.15
C LYS A 101 -1.03 6.58 16.45
N GLY A 102 -2.11 6.02 15.90
CA GLY A 102 -2.06 4.79 15.11
C GLY A 102 -1.64 5.01 13.67
N TYR A 103 -1.23 3.95 12.97
CA TYR A 103 -0.87 4.02 11.56
C TYR A 103 -2.00 4.53 10.66
N PHE A 104 -3.26 4.23 10.98
CA PHE A 104 -4.40 4.77 10.23
C PHE A 104 -4.47 6.31 10.33
N GLU A 105 -4.23 6.86 11.51
CA GLU A 105 -4.22 8.31 11.72
C GLU A 105 -3.02 8.97 11.03
N LEU A 106 -1.85 8.31 11.07
CA LEU A 106 -0.65 8.80 10.39
C LEU A 106 -0.79 8.77 8.85
N ALA A 107 -1.62 7.86 8.32
CA ALA A 107 -1.90 7.72 6.90
C ALA A 107 -3.10 8.58 6.42
N ASP A 108 -3.66 9.43 7.29
CA ASP A 108 -4.85 10.23 6.97
C ASP A 108 -4.65 11.09 5.72
N GLY A 109 -5.69 11.14 4.88
CA GLY A 109 -5.66 11.74 3.55
C GLY A 109 -4.76 11.04 2.53
N GLY A 110 -4.02 10.01 2.92
CA GLY A 110 -3.04 9.28 2.13
C GLY A 110 -3.45 7.83 1.84
N THR A 111 -2.50 6.92 1.93
CA THR A 111 -2.70 5.48 1.66
C THR A 111 -2.00 4.65 2.73
N ILE A 112 -2.66 3.60 3.20
CA ILE A 112 -2.05 2.59 4.05
C ILE A 112 -1.96 1.27 3.28
N LEU A 113 -0.78 0.66 3.28
CA LEU A 113 -0.53 -0.68 2.80
C LEU A 113 -0.38 -1.59 4.01
N LEU A 114 -1.24 -2.61 4.10
CA LEU A 114 -1.17 -3.66 5.09
C LEU A 114 -0.60 -4.91 4.41
N ASP A 115 0.70 -5.14 4.60
CA ASP A 115 1.38 -6.30 4.04
C ASP A 115 1.26 -7.50 4.98
N GLU A 116 1.20 -8.71 4.41
CA GLU A 116 0.98 -9.97 5.13
C GLU A 116 -0.32 -9.98 5.97
N ILE A 117 -1.34 -9.24 5.53
CA ILE A 117 -2.65 -9.24 6.19
C ILE A 117 -3.38 -10.56 5.91
N GLY A 118 -3.51 -11.40 6.94
CA GLY A 118 -4.21 -12.69 6.88
C GLY A 118 -3.30 -13.93 6.81
N GLU A 119 -1.98 -13.75 6.80
CA GLU A 119 -1.04 -14.73 7.38
C GLU A 119 -1.01 -14.62 8.91
#